data_AF-A0A812IDC9-F1
#
_entry.id   AF-A0A812IDC9-F1
#
_cell.length_a   1.000
_cell.length_b   1.000
_cell.length_c   1.000
_cell.angle_alpha   90.00
_cell.angle_beta   90.00
_cell.angle_gamma   90.00
#
_symmetry.space_group_name_H-M   'P 1'
#
loop_
_entity.id
_entity.type
_entity.pdbx_description
1 polymer ?
#
loop_
_entity_poly.entity_id
_entity_poly.type
_entity_poly.pdbx_seq_one_letter_code
_entity_poly.pdbx_strand_id
1 'polypeptide(L)'
;MDPSGLFSLNQDPLVTCMISTDQAMPTLIGSCNIWYSAQHERWLTQDELLVVQGFPVRTRWSFGYPCCSFAQRRVDDQDEYVRLLTIKPSHASLCKMAGNAMHCNVVGAVLLFAVTQVELNKSLASLMMRERRGRSHYHHQARQDRHEQHVRPLKLPRLHVR
;
A
#
# COMPACT_ATOMS: atom_id res chain seq x y z
N MET A 1 33.87 4.33 -7.85
CA MET A 1 32.64 3.79 -7.24
C MET A 1 31.48 4.40 -8.01
N ASP A 2 30.70 3.57 -8.69
CA ASP A 2 29.53 4.06 -9.42
C ASP A 2 28.44 4.50 -8.45
N PRO A 3 27.86 5.71 -8.59
CA PRO A 3 26.91 6.28 -7.64
C PRO A 3 25.53 5.63 -7.64
N SER A 4 25.29 4.61 -8.46
CA SER A 4 23.99 3.94 -8.62
C SER A 4 24.09 2.44 -8.26
N GLY A 5 23.83 2.11 -6.99
CA GLY A 5 23.91 0.74 -6.44
C GLY A 5 22.63 -0.10 -6.54
N LEU A 6 21.61 0.40 -7.26
CA LEU A 6 20.33 -0.30 -7.47
C LEU A 6 20.01 -0.38 -8.97
N PHE A 7 19.70 -1.58 -9.44
CA PHE A 7 19.39 -1.86 -10.84
C PHE A 7 18.02 -2.51 -10.95
N SER A 8 17.17 -2.03 -11.86
CA SER A 8 15.92 -2.73 -12.19
C SER A 8 16.19 -3.81 -13.24
N LEU A 9 15.56 -4.98 -13.09
CA LEU A 9 15.68 -6.06 -14.07
C LEU A 9 15.26 -5.56 -15.47
N ASN A 10 16.09 -5.82 -16.49
CA ASN A 10 15.89 -5.42 -17.90
C ASN A 10 15.95 -3.92 -18.21
N GLN A 11 16.52 -3.08 -17.34
CA GLN A 11 16.67 -1.64 -17.60
C GLN A 11 18.10 -1.20 -17.97
N ASP A 12 18.96 -2.11 -18.43
CA ASP A 12 20.21 -1.67 -19.08
C ASP A 12 19.88 -1.13 -20.48
N PRO A 13 19.98 0.20 -20.72
CA PRO A 13 19.63 0.80 -22.00
C PRO A 13 20.63 0.44 -23.11
N LEU A 14 21.81 -0.08 -22.77
CA LEU A 14 22.83 -0.52 -23.74
C LEU A 14 22.63 -1.97 -24.17
N VAL A 15 21.90 -2.77 -23.39
CA VAL A 15 21.73 -4.22 -23.61
C VAL A 15 20.30 -4.60 -24.00
N THR A 16 19.28 -3.82 -23.59
CA THR A 16 17.88 -4.24 -23.74
C THR A 16 17.02 -3.18 -24.45
N CYS A 17 16.80 -3.38 -25.75
CA CYS A 17 15.70 -2.70 -26.45
C CYS A 17 14.39 -3.40 -26.05
N MET A 18 13.47 -2.71 -25.38
CA MET A 18 12.15 -3.28 -25.08
C MET A 18 11.33 -3.42 -26.38
N ILE A 19 11.42 -4.58 -27.01
CA ILE A 19 10.57 -5.00 -28.12
C ILE A 19 9.57 -6.02 -27.58
N SER A 20 8.28 -5.70 -27.58
CA SER A 20 7.22 -6.69 -27.34
C SER A 20 6.76 -7.27 -28.67
N THR A 21 7.11 -8.51 -28.98
CA THR A 21 6.57 -9.27 -30.11
C THR A 21 6.09 -10.65 -29.64
N ASP A 22 5.10 -11.21 -30.33
CA ASP A 22 4.45 -12.50 -30.00
C ASP A 22 5.37 -13.73 -30.09
N GLN A 23 6.60 -13.55 -30.59
CA GLN A 23 7.60 -14.63 -30.77
C GLN A 23 8.79 -14.55 -29.80
N ALA A 24 8.96 -13.44 -29.08
CA ALA A 24 9.89 -13.38 -27.97
C ALA A 24 9.19 -13.99 -26.75
N MET A 25 9.91 -14.73 -25.89
CA MET A 25 9.40 -15.24 -24.62
C MET A 25 8.42 -14.21 -24.04
N PRO A 26 7.16 -14.58 -23.75
CA PRO A 26 6.23 -13.62 -23.17
C PRO A 26 6.98 -13.03 -21.99
N THR A 27 7.08 -11.69 -21.99
CA THR A 27 7.57 -10.85 -20.89
C THR A 27 6.74 -11.16 -19.65
N LEU A 28 6.91 -12.37 -19.11
CA LEU A 28 6.24 -12.96 -17.96
C LEU A 28 6.74 -12.31 -16.68
N ILE A 29 7.85 -11.58 -16.79
CA ILE A 29 8.31 -10.60 -15.81
C ILE A 29 7.81 -9.21 -16.25
N GLY A 30 6.53 -9.08 -16.58
CA GLY A 30 5.94 -7.81 -16.97
C GLY A 30 6.13 -6.80 -15.84
N SER A 31 6.95 -5.78 -16.07
CA SER A 31 7.26 -4.64 -15.17
C SER A 31 7.25 -5.00 -13.67
N CYS A 32 7.74 -6.19 -13.34
CA CYS A 32 7.95 -6.56 -11.96
C CYS A 32 9.15 -5.71 -11.58
N ASN A 33 8.92 -4.66 -10.80
CA ASN A 33 9.96 -3.77 -10.31
C ASN A 33 10.81 -4.55 -9.30
N ILE A 34 11.56 -5.53 -9.81
CA ILE A 34 12.49 -6.37 -9.10
C ILE A 34 13.81 -5.63 -9.18
N TRP A 35 14.26 -5.16 -8.04
CA TRP A 35 15.48 -4.37 -7.94
C TRP A 35 16.59 -5.23 -7.39
N TYR A 36 17.78 -5.12 -7.97
CA TYR A 36 19.00 -5.76 -7.53
C TYR A 36 19.85 -4.77 -6.77
N SER A 37 20.34 -5.16 -5.60
CA SER A 37 21.33 -4.39 -4.85
C SER A 37 22.72 -4.89 -5.21
N ALA A 38 23.53 -4.06 -5.87
CA ALA A 38 24.92 -4.40 -6.16
C ALA A 38 25.80 -4.41 -4.91
N GLN A 39 25.43 -3.67 -3.86
CA GLN A 39 26.15 -3.69 -2.59
C GLN A 39 25.97 -5.03 -1.84
N HIS A 40 24.78 -5.62 -1.91
CA HIS A 40 24.47 -6.88 -1.24
C HIS A 40 24.52 -8.10 -2.17
N GLU A 41 24.83 -7.87 -3.45
CA GLU A 41 24.87 -8.87 -4.52
C GLU A 41 23.62 -9.76 -4.60
N ARG A 42 22.45 -9.21 -4.27
CA ARG A 42 21.18 -9.94 -4.26
C ARG A 42 19.99 -9.09 -4.68
N TRP A 43 18.92 -9.77 -5.07
CA TRP A 43 17.61 -9.16 -5.25
C TRP A 43 17.07 -8.61 -3.93
N LEU A 44 16.43 -7.44 -4.02
CA LEU A 44 15.74 -6.86 -2.88
C LEU A 44 14.55 -7.73 -2.48
N THR A 45 14.37 -7.89 -1.18
CA THR A 45 13.18 -8.48 -0.59
C THR A 45 11.98 -7.55 -0.79
N GLN A 46 10.77 -8.09 -0.62
CA GLN A 46 9.52 -7.32 -0.68
C GLN A 46 9.52 -6.09 0.24
N ASP A 47 10.07 -6.25 1.45
CA ASP A 47 10.15 -5.17 2.43
C ASP A 47 11.09 -4.08 1.96
N GLU A 48 12.26 -4.48 1.47
CA GLU A 48 13.25 -3.55 0.97
C GLU A 48 12.68 -2.75 -0.19
N LEU A 49 12.00 -3.39 -1.14
CA LEU A 49 11.32 -2.70 -2.25
C LEU A 49 10.35 -1.62 -1.76
N LEU A 50 9.52 -1.93 -0.76
CA LEU A 50 8.58 -0.96 -0.19
C LEU A 50 9.31 0.15 0.58
N VAL A 51 10.39 -0.17 1.29
CA VAL A 51 11.22 0.82 2.00
C VAL A 51 11.88 1.77 1.03
N VAL A 52 12.42 1.29 -0.09
CA VAL A 52 13.04 2.18 -1.09
C VAL A 52 11.99 3.09 -1.73
N GLN A 53 10.74 2.65 -1.87
CA GLN A 53 9.62 3.53 -2.27
C GLN A 53 9.15 4.52 -1.17
N GLY A 54 9.77 4.47 0.01
CA GLY A 54 9.48 5.34 1.14
C GLY A 54 8.28 4.91 1.99
N PHE A 55 7.79 3.68 1.87
CA PHE A 55 6.70 3.19 2.72
C PHE A 55 7.21 2.77 4.10
N PRO A 56 6.59 3.25 5.21
CA PRO A 56 6.95 2.83 6.56
C PRO A 56 6.35 1.46 6.88
N VAL A 57 6.96 0.37 6.36
CA VAL A 57 6.40 -0.99 6.50
C VAL A 57 6.51 -1.59 7.90
N ARG A 58 7.28 -0.98 8.81
CA ARG A 58 7.37 -1.38 10.21
C ARG A 58 6.88 -0.26 11.11
N THR A 59 5.98 -0.57 12.04
CA THR A 59 5.41 0.39 13.00
C THR A 59 6.45 1.06 13.90
N ARG A 60 7.59 0.41 14.15
CA ARG A 60 8.72 1.01 14.86
C ARG A 60 9.27 2.27 14.19
N TRP A 61 9.05 2.44 12.87
CA TRP A 61 9.45 3.62 12.12
C TRP A 61 8.41 4.74 12.14
N SER A 62 7.28 4.49 12.78
CA SER A 62 6.12 5.38 12.84
C SER A 62 5.53 5.44 14.25
N PHE A 63 6.40 5.44 15.28
CA PHE A 63 6.02 5.57 16.69
C PHE A 63 4.98 4.53 17.17
N GLY A 64 5.01 3.32 16.61
CA GLY A 64 4.07 2.25 16.91
C GLY A 64 2.78 2.29 16.08
N TYR A 65 2.56 3.32 15.26
CA TYR A 65 1.34 3.45 14.46
C TYR A 65 1.48 2.80 13.08
N PRO A 66 0.49 2.01 12.61
CA PRO A 66 0.53 1.45 11.27
C PRO A 66 0.08 2.47 10.22
N CYS A 67 1.02 3.25 9.68
CA CYS A 67 0.74 4.33 8.74
C CYS A 67 0.31 3.88 7.33
N CYS A 68 0.48 2.60 6.98
CA CYS A 68 0.06 2.06 5.69
C CYS A 68 -0.47 0.63 5.84
N SER A 69 -1.20 0.15 4.83
CA SER A 69 -1.75 -1.22 4.79
C SER A 69 -0.67 -2.30 4.87
N PHE A 70 0.57 -1.98 4.46
CA PHE A 70 1.71 -2.88 4.61
C PHE A 70 2.18 -3.01 6.07
N ALA A 71 2.06 -1.95 6.86
CA ALA A 71 2.42 -1.94 8.28
C ALA A 71 1.34 -2.57 9.16
N GLN A 72 0.06 -2.41 8.80
CA GLN A 72 -1.08 -2.98 9.53
C GLN A 72 -0.96 -4.51 9.66
N ARG A 73 -0.48 -5.19 8.62
CA ARG A 73 -0.30 -6.65 8.57
C ARG A 73 0.80 -7.18 9.50
N ARG A 74 1.50 -6.30 10.21
CA ARG A 74 2.62 -6.62 11.09
C ARG A 74 2.40 -6.21 12.54
N VAL A 75 1.27 -5.55 12.82
CA VAL A 75 0.90 -5.18 14.19
C VAL A 75 0.52 -6.43 15.01
N ASP A 76 0.27 -7.57 14.35
CA ASP A 76 -0.10 -8.84 14.96
C ASP A 76 1.08 -9.66 15.53
N ASP A 77 2.07 -9.01 16.13
CA ASP A 77 3.02 -9.72 17.01
C ASP A 77 2.40 -9.99 18.41
N GLN A 78 1.13 -9.61 18.64
CA GLN A 78 0.43 -9.87 19.92
C GLN A 78 -0.90 -10.64 19.82
N ASP A 79 -1.56 -10.75 18.67
CA ASP A 79 -2.82 -11.52 18.54
C ASP A 79 -2.72 -12.59 17.44
N GLU A 80 -2.51 -13.83 17.86
CA GLU A 80 -2.39 -15.02 17.01
C GLU A 80 -3.63 -15.28 16.13
N TYR A 81 -4.80 -14.78 16.55
CA TYR A 81 -6.07 -14.95 15.84
C TYR A 81 -6.19 -14.10 14.56
N VAL A 82 -5.54 -12.94 14.49
CA VAL A 82 -5.59 -12.04 13.32
C VAL A 82 -4.60 -12.49 12.22
N ARG A 83 -3.53 -13.20 12.61
CA ARG A 83 -2.56 -13.80 11.68
C ARG A 83 -3.20 -14.80 10.70
N LEU A 84 -4.25 -15.52 11.11
CA LEU A 84 -4.90 -16.53 10.28
C LEU A 84 -5.78 -15.97 9.16
N LEU A 85 -6.21 -14.70 9.25
CA LEU A 85 -7.08 -14.06 8.24
C LEU A 85 -6.33 -13.15 7.27
N THR A 86 -5.06 -12.84 7.56
CA THR A 86 -4.31 -11.84 6.80
C THR A 86 -3.41 -12.52 5.77
N ILE A 87 -3.98 -12.93 4.65
CA ILE A 87 -3.24 -13.50 3.51
C ILE A 87 -2.17 -12.49 3.07
N LYS A 88 -0.89 -12.86 3.23
CA LYS A 88 0.22 -12.06 2.71
C LYS A 88 0.10 -12.00 1.18
N PRO A 89 0.23 -10.81 0.56
CA PRO A 89 0.17 -10.68 -0.88
C PRO A 89 1.32 -11.49 -1.49
N SER A 90 1.09 -12.09 -2.66
CA SER A 90 2.15 -12.77 -3.39
C SER A 90 3.28 -11.80 -3.73
N HIS A 91 4.50 -12.34 -3.89
CA HIS A 91 5.67 -11.55 -4.25
C HIS A 91 5.46 -10.73 -5.52
N ALA A 92 4.91 -11.36 -6.56
CA ALA A 92 4.60 -10.68 -7.82
C ALA A 92 3.60 -9.54 -7.63
N SER A 93 2.55 -9.74 -6.81
CA SER A 93 1.56 -8.70 -6.51
C SER A 93 2.20 -7.51 -5.80
N LEU A 94 3.05 -7.77 -4.80
CA LEU A 94 3.74 -6.73 -4.05
C LEU A 94 4.74 -5.95 -4.91
N CYS A 95 5.55 -6.65 -5.72
CA CYS A 95 6.44 -5.99 -6.68
C CYS A 95 5.68 -5.11 -7.68
N LYS A 96 4.52 -5.58 -8.17
CA LYS A 96 3.66 -4.79 -9.06
C LYS A 96 3.08 -3.56 -8.36
N MET A 97 2.61 -3.70 -7.13
CA MET A 97 2.11 -2.57 -6.34
C MET A 97 3.22 -1.56 -6.03
N ALA A 98 4.38 -2.01 -5.57
CA ALA A 98 5.53 -1.15 -5.27
C ALA A 98 6.04 -0.44 -6.53
N GLY A 99 6.05 -1.15 -7.66
CA GLY A 99 6.44 -0.63 -8.96
C GLY A 99 5.55 0.44 -9.55
N ASN A 100 4.25 0.37 -9.27
CA ASN A 100 3.27 1.36 -9.70
C ASN A 100 3.00 2.45 -8.65
N ALA A 101 3.59 2.34 -7.47
CA ALA A 101 3.43 3.33 -6.42
C ALA A 101 4.32 4.56 -6.71
N MET A 102 3.80 5.74 -6.38
CA MET A 102 4.63 6.94 -6.33
C MET A 102 5.53 6.88 -5.09
N HIS A 103 6.76 7.38 -5.23
CA HIS A 103 7.70 7.46 -4.11
C HIS A 103 7.13 8.39 -3.01
N CYS A 104 6.95 7.86 -1.80
CA CYS A 104 6.24 8.57 -0.72
C CYS A 104 6.88 9.90 -0.35
N ASN A 105 8.22 9.97 -0.29
CA ASN A 105 8.93 11.22 -0.02
C ASN A 105 8.68 12.30 -1.09
N VAL A 106 8.61 11.93 -2.38
CA VAL A 106 8.33 12.86 -3.47
C VAL A 106 6.92 13.41 -3.34
N VAL A 107 5.94 12.53 -3.12
CA VAL A 107 4.54 12.94 -2.89
C VAL A 107 4.43 13.82 -1.65
N GLY A 108 5.12 13.47 -0.57
CA GLY A 108 5.15 14.26 0.66
C GLY A 108 5.69 15.67 0.46
N ALA A 109 6.78 15.83 -0.31
CA ALA A 109 7.34 17.14 -0.65
C ALA A 109 6.37 17.97 -1.50
N VAL A 110 5.72 17.36 -2.51
CA VAL A 110 4.71 18.05 -3.34
C VAL A 110 3.51 18.49 -2.50
N LEU A 111 3.04 17.63 -1.59
CA LEU A 111 1.94 17.98 -0.68
C LEU A 111 2.33 19.11 0.27
N LEU A 112 3.54 19.08 0.84
CA LEU A 112 4.03 20.14 1.73
C LEU A 112 4.17 21.47 0.97
N PHE A 113 4.69 21.43 -0.26
CA PHE A 113 4.75 22.59 -1.13
C PHE A 113 3.34 23.12 -1.44
N ALA A 114 2.40 22.26 -1.82
CA ALA A 114 1.02 22.67 -2.05
C ALA A 114 0.39 23.32 -0.81
N VAL A 115 0.64 22.78 0.39
CA VAL A 115 0.12 23.35 1.64
C VAL A 115 0.74 24.70 1.97
N THR A 116 2.02 24.94 1.61
CA THR A 116 2.74 26.18 1.93
C THR A 116 2.56 27.28 0.89
N GLN A 117 2.41 26.93 -0.39
CA GLN A 117 2.31 27.88 -1.50
C GLN A 117 0.88 28.23 -1.86
N VAL A 118 -0.06 27.32 -1.62
CA VAL A 118 -1.47 27.67 -1.72
C VAL A 118 -1.77 28.48 -0.48
N GLU A 119 -1.86 29.81 -0.59
CA GLU A 119 -2.74 30.57 0.28
C GLU A 119 -4.09 29.87 0.20
N LEU A 120 -4.36 29.02 1.19
CA LEU A 120 -5.56 28.21 1.23
C LEU A 120 -6.72 29.19 1.17
N ASN A 121 -7.32 29.29 -0.02
CA ASN A 121 -8.49 30.11 -0.24
C ASN A 121 -9.44 29.78 0.92
N LYS A 122 -9.72 30.77 1.77
CA LYS A 122 -10.43 30.56 3.04
C LYS A 122 -11.76 29.82 2.81
N SER A 123 -12.37 30.04 1.65
CA SER A 123 -13.57 29.33 1.19
C SER A 123 -13.31 27.85 0.90
N LEU A 124 -12.21 27.51 0.25
CA LEU A 124 -11.85 26.11 -0.02
C LEU A 124 -11.42 25.38 1.25
N ALA A 125 -10.65 26.04 2.12
CA ALA A 125 -10.26 25.50 3.43
C ALA A 125 -11.47 25.22 4.32
N SER A 126 -12.43 26.15 4.39
CA SER A 126 -13.68 25.96 5.15
C SER A 126 -14.55 24.85 4.55
N LEU A 127 -14.59 24.72 3.22
CA LEU A 127 -15.31 23.63 2.55
C LEU A 127 -14.67 22.27 2.84
N MET A 128 -13.35 22.15 2.79
CA MET A 128 -12.63 20.94 3.17
C MET A 128 -12.82 20.58 4.66
N MET A 129 -12.81 21.57 5.55
CA MET A 129 -13.09 21.38 6.99
C MET A 129 -14.53 20.88 7.21
N ARG A 130 -15.50 21.41 6.47
CA ARG A 130 -16.91 21.03 6.57
C ARG A 130 -17.15 19.61 6.05
N GLU A 131 -16.54 19.24 4.93
CA GLU A 131 -16.54 17.89 4.38
C GLU A 131 -15.92 16.87 5.35
N ARG A 132 -14.79 17.21 6.00
CA ARG A 132 -14.16 16.34 7.01
C ARG A 132 -15.09 16.06 8.19
N ARG A 133 -15.82 17.07 8.68
CA ARG A 133 -16.82 16.88 9.74
C ARG A 133 -17.99 16.01 9.28
N GLY A 134 -18.46 16.22 8.05
CA GLY A 134 -19.54 15.41 7.46
C GLY A 134 -19.15 13.93 7.35
N ARG A 135 -17.98 13.62 6.78
CA ARG A 135 -17.51 12.23 6.61
C ARG A 135 -17.28 11.52 7.94
N SER A 136 -16.85 12.24 8.98
CA SER A 136 -16.70 11.67 10.32
C SER A 136 -18.05 11.21 10.89
N HIS A 137 -19.13 11.95 10.63
CA HIS A 137 -20.48 11.53 11.02
C HIS A 137 -20.96 10.31 10.23
N TYR A 138 -20.77 10.28 8.92
CA TYR A 138 -21.16 9.12 8.09
C TYR A 138 -20.41 7.84 8.49
N HIS A 139 -19.11 7.93 8.81
CA HIS A 139 -18.35 6.76 9.26
C HIS A 139 -18.78 6.25 10.64
N HIS A 140 -19.16 7.14 11.55
CA HIS A 140 -19.73 6.74 12.85
C HIS A 140 -21.07 6.05 12.70
N GLN A 141 -21.96 6.60 11.85
CA GLN A 141 -23.29 6.04 11.61
C GLN A 141 -23.19 4.67 10.91
N ALA A 142 -22.37 4.55 9.87
CA ALA A 142 -22.13 3.26 9.19
C ALA A 142 -21.49 2.19 10.10
N ARG A 143 -20.71 2.59 11.12
CA ARG A 143 -20.20 1.67 12.14
C ARG A 143 -21.29 1.22 13.10
N GLN A 144 -22.17 2.12 13.53
CA GLN A 144 -23.33 1.77 14.35
C GLN A 144 -24.28 0.82 13.61
N ASP A 145 -24.60 1.11 12.35
CA ASP A 145 -25.49 0.26 11.55
C ASP A 145 -24.96 -1.16 11.36
N ARG A 146 -23.64 -1.32 11.14
CA ARG A 146 -23.01 -2.66 11.08
C ARG A 146 -23.07 -3.38 12.42
N HIS A 147 -22.88 -2.65 13.52
CA HIS A 147 -22.95 -3.24 14.85
C HIS A 147 -24.37 -3.72 15.18
N GLU A 148 -25.40 -2.97 14.77
CA GLU A 148 -26.80 -3.38 14.92
C GLU A 148 -27.15 -4.57 14.02
N GLN A 149 -26.62 -4.64 12.80
CA GLN A 149 -26.83 -5.78 11.91
C GLN A 149 -26.21 -7.07 12.45
N HIS A 150 -25.05 -6.98 13.11
CA HIS A 150 -24.38 -8.17 13.65
C HIS A 150 -25.01 -8.68 14.96
N VAL A 151 -25.71 -7.81 15.70
CA VAL A 151 -26.38 -8.17 16.97
C VAL A 151 -27.79 -8.73 16.74
N ARG A 152 -28.35 -8.67 15.52
CA ARG A 152 -29.64 -9.31 15.23
C ARG A 152 -29.49 -10.84 15.35
N PRO A 153 -30.18 -11.49 16.31
CA PRO A 153 -30.11 -12.93 16.44
C PRO A 153 -30.63 -13.58 15.15
N LEU A 154 -29.82 -14.46 14.57
CA LEU A 154 -30.21 -15.29 13.44
C LEU A 154 -31.51 -16.02 13.79
N LYS A 155 -32.62 -15.58 13.20
CA LYS A 155 -33.89 -16.30 13.29
C LYS A 155 -33.72 -17.63 12.55
N LEU A 156 -33.41 -18.68 13.30
CA LEU A 156 -33.37 -20.03 12.77
C LEU A 156 -34.77 -20.37 12.21
N PRO A 157 -34.85 -20.88 10.97
CA PRO A 157 -36.13 -21.27 10.38
C PRO A 157 -36.76 -22.38 11.23
N ARG A 158 -38.02 -22.20 11.63
CA ARG A 158 -38.79 -23.20 12.37
C ARG A 158 -39.03 -24.41 11.47
N LEU A 159 -38.27 -25.48 11.69
CA LEU A 159 -38.52 -26.79 11.11
C LEU A 159 -39.93 -27.25 11.49
N HIS A 160 -40.82 -27.31 10.51
CA HIS A 160 -42.11 -27.99 10.66
C HIS A 160 -41.83 -29.48 10.55
N VAL A 161 -41.82 -30.17 11.69
CA VAL A 161 -41.86 -31.62 11.74
C VAL A 161 -43.30 -32.02 11.37
N ARG A 162 -43.43 -32.79 10.29
CA ARG A 162 -44.66 -33.50 9.93
C ARG A 162 -44.59 -34.92 10.46
#